data_AF-A0AAJ1X2F0-F1
#
_entry.id   AF-A0AAJ1X2F0-F1
#
_cell.length_a   1.000
_cell.length_b   1.000
_cell.length_c   1.000
_cell.angle_alpha   90.00
_cell.angle_beta   90.00
_cell.angle_gamma   90.00
#
_symmetry.space_group_name_H-M   'P 1'
#
loop_
_entity.id
_entity.type
_entity.pdbx_description
1 polymer ?
#
loop_
_entity_poly.entity_id
_entity_poly.type
_entity_poly.pdbx_seq_one_letter_code
_entity_poly.pdbx_strand_id
1 'polypeptide(L)'
;MSGRRRILPARVGGYVYLVVAAVCAVALWVAVQDDWRAGIRWFSLALVAGGAARLVLPESQAGMLAVRNRFLDAGVLVALGVTLFALATDIPEQPGA
;
A
#
# COMPACT_ATOMS: atom_id res chain seq x y z
N MET A 1 6.02 -1.83 -37.41
CA MET A 1 5.33 -2.70 -36.44
C MET A 1 5.07 -1.89 -35.18
N SER A 2 3.85 -1.38 -34.99
CA SER A 2 3.48 -0.61 -33.80
C SER A 2 3.37 -1.56 -32.60
N GLY A 3 4.40 -1.60 -31.76
CA GLY A 3 4.39 -2.38 -30.53
C GLY A 3 3.36 -1.78 -29.58
N ARG A 4 2.19 -2.40 -29.44
CA ARG A 4 1.26 -2.10 -28.33
C ARG A 4 2.05 -2.26 -27.03
N ARG A 5 2.38 -1.14 -26.38
CA ARG A 5 2.87 -1.14 -25.01
C ARG A 5 1.76 -1.76 -24.17
N ARG A 6 2.01 -2.94 -23.59
CA ARG A 6 1.06 -3.55 -22.66
C ARG A 6 1.09 -2.70 -21.39
N ILE A 7 -0.01 -2.00 -21.11
CA ILE A 7 -0.17 -1.17 -19.92
C ILE A 7 -0.41 -2.05 -18.69
N LEU A 8 -1.04 -3.21 -18.89
CA LEU A 8 -1.41 -4.14 -17.83
C LEU A 8 -0.30 -5.15 -17.53
N PRO A 9 -0.11 -5.49 -16.25
CA PRO A 9 0.90 -6.45 -15.83
C PRO A 9 0.57 -7.88 -16.28
N ALA A 10 1.60 -8.64 -16.63
CA ALA A 10 1.47 -10.02 -17.08
C ALA A 10 1.40 -11.06 -15.93
N ARG A 11 1.52 -10.61 -14.67
CA ARG A 11 1.64 -11.49 -13.48
C ARG A 11 0.67 -11.04 -12.39
N VAL A 12 0.18 -11.99 -11.60
CA VAL A 12 -0.79 -11.75 -10.50
C VAL A 12 -0.25 -10.70 -9.52
N GLY A 13 1.04 -10.77 -9.18
CA GLY A 13 1.67 -9.78 -8.31
C GLY A 13 1.57 -8.33 -8.80
N GLY A 14 1.56 -8.10 -10.12
CA GLY A 14 1.37 -6.77 -10.68
C GLY A 14 -0.06 -6.24 -10.50
N TYR A 15 -1.08 -7.10 -10.60
CA TYR A 15 -2.45 -6.71 -10.30
C TYR A 15 -2.63 -6.38 -8.82
N VAL A 16 -2.08 -7.21 -7.93
CA VAL A 16 -2.10 -6.94 -6.49
C VAL A 16 -1.43 -5.60 -6.17
N TYR A 17 -0.28 -5.31 -6.79
CA TYR A 17 0.38 -4.02 -6.67
C TYR A 17 -0.52 -2.87 -7.10
N LEU A 18 -1.16 -2.97 -8.28
CA LEU A 18 -2.04 -1.91 -8.79
C LEU A 18 -3.26 -1.67 -7.90
N VAL A 19 -3.85 -2.74 -7.37
CA VAL A 19 -4.96 -2.63 -6.42
C VAL A 19 -4.53 -1.91 -5.16
N VAL A 20 -3.41 -2.33 -4.54
CA VAL A 20 -2.88 -1.66 -3.34
C VAL A 20 -2.56 -0.19 -3.62
N ALA A 21 -1.90 0.10 -4.75
CA ALA A 21 -1.57 1.47 -5.14
C ALA A 21 -2.82 2.33 -5.37
N ALA A 22 -3.86 1.77 -6.00
CA ALA A 22 -5.13 2.46 -6.19
C ALA A 22 -5.84 2.73 -4.86
N VAL A 23 -5.88 1.77 -3.94
CA VAL A 23 -6.44 1.96 -2.59
C VAL A 23 -5.67 3.05 -1.84
N CYS A 24 -4.33 3.04 -1.90
CA CYS A 24 -3.51 4.10 -1.32
C CYS A 24 -3.86 5.48 -1.90
N ALA A 25 -4.01 5.59 -3.21
CA ALA A 25 -4.36 6.86 -3.86
C ALA A 25 -5.74 7.37 -3.43
N VAL A 26 -6.75 6.49 -3.38
CA VAL A 26 -8.10 6.85 -2.90
C VAL A 26 -8.07 7.24 -1.43
N ALA A 27 -7.34 6.49 -0.59
CA ALA A 27 -7.22 6.79 0.83
C ALA A 27 -6.55 8.16 1.09
N LEU A 28 -5.52 8.50 0.31
CA LEU A 28 -4.89 9.82 0.36
C LEU A 28 -5.83 10.92 -0.13
N TRP A 29 -6.63 10.65 -1.16
CA TRP A 29 -7.65 11.60 -1.62
C TRP A 29 -8.70 11.86 -0.53
N VAL A 30 -9.19 10.82 0.14
CA VAL A 30 -10.08 10.96 1.32
C VAL A 30 -9.40 11.78 2.41
N ALA A 31 -8.11 11.51 2.68
CA ALA A 31 -7.38 12.19 3.73
C ALA A 31 -7.27 13.72 3.50
N VAL A 32 -7.27 14.17 2.24
CA VAL A 32 -7.18 15.58 1.88
C VAL A 32 -8.56 16.26 1.87
N GLN A 33 -9.63 15.53 1.59
CA GLN A 33 -10.96 16.11 1.35
C GLN A 33 -11.86 16.16 2.59
N ASP A 34 -11.74 15.18 3.48
CA ASP A 34 -12.75 14.91 4.50
C ASP A 34 -12.07 14.64 5.85
N ASP A 35 -12.12 13.40 6.35
CA ASP A 35 -11.44 12.98 7.57
C ASP A 35 -10.03 12.44 7.25
N TRP A 36 -9.02 13.26 7.56
CA TRP A 36 -7.61 12.88 7.41
C TRP A 36 -7.26 11.59 8.17
N ARG A 37 -7.91 11.32 9.29
CA ARG A 37 -7.68 10.12 10.12
C ARG A 37 -8.26 8.90 9.44
N ALA A 38 -9.49 8.99 8.92
CA ALA A 38 -10.10 7.92 8.14
C ALA A 38 -9.23 7.58 6.92
N GLY A 39 -8.79 8.60 6.17
CA GLY A 39 -7.89 8.43 5.04
C GLY A 39 -6.56 7.75 5.41
N ILE A 40 -5.89 8.21 6.47
CA ILE A 40 -4.63 7.60 6.93
C ILE A 40 -4.84 6.18 7.45
N ARG A 41 -5.96 5.86 8.11
CA ARG A 41 -6.26 4.49 8.56
C ARG A 41 -6.41 3.54 7.37
N TRP A 42 -7.15 3.94 6.33
CA TRP A 42 -7.29 3.14 5.10
C TRP A 42 -5.96 2.98 4.35
N PHE A 43 -5.18 4.05 4.26
CA PHE A 43 -3.84 4.02 3.67
C PHE A 43 -2.93 3.03 4.42
N SER A 44 -2.95 3.10 5.75
CA SER A 44 -2.19 2.22 6.63
C SER A 44 -2.55 0.74 6.46
N LEU A 45 -3.85 0.43 6.39
CA LEU A 45 -4.33 -0.92 6.12
C LEU A 45 -3.87 -1.43 4.74
N ALA A 46 -3.87 -0.57 3.73
CA ALA A 46 -3.37 -0.91 2.40
C ALA A 46 -1.86 -1.23 2.40
N LEU A 47 -1.06 -0.50 3.19
CA LEU A 47 0.37 -0.80 3.36
C LEU A 47 0.60 -2.16 4.02
N VAL A 48 -0.13 -2.47 5.09
CA VAL A 48 -0.05 -3.78 5.77
C VAL A 48 -0.46 -4.90 4.81
N ALA A 49 -1.55 -4.72 4.06
CA ALA A 49 -1.99 -5.68 3.04
C ALA A 49 -0.94 -5.85 1.94
N GLY A 50 -0.30 -4.76 1.49
CA GLY A 50 0.78 -4.80 0.51
C GLY A 50 2.04 -5.51 1.01
N GLY A 51 2.39 -5.35 2.29
CA GLY A 51 3.47 -6.08 2.95
C GLY A 51 3.14 -7.58 3.09
N ALA A 52 1.94 -7.91 3.55
CA ALA A 52 1.47 -9.29 3.67
C ALA A 52 1.42 -10.00 2.31
N ALA A 53 0.90 -9.34 1.27
CA ALA A 53 0.88 -9.88 -0.09
C ALA A 53 2.28 -10.21 -0.61
N ARG A 54 3.30 -9.40 -0.27
CA ARG A 54 4.71 -9.68 -0.61
C ARG A 54 5.29 -10.88 0.10
N LEU A 55 4.71 -11.32 1.23
CA LEU A 55 5.12 -12.54 1.93
C LEU A 55 4.40 -13.78 1.39
N VAL A 56 3.16 -13.62 0.90
CA VAL A 56 2.35 -14.72 0.37
C VAL A 56 2.64 -15.02 -1.11
N LEU A 57 2.96 -14.00 -1.92
CA LEU A 57 3.18 -14.18 -3.35
C LEU A 57 4.52 -14.89 -3.64
N PRO A 58 4.57 -15.84 -4.61
CA PRO A 58 5.79 -16.53 -5.01
C PRO A 58 6.83 -15.60 -5.65
N GLU A 59 8.11 -15.79 -5.31
CA GLU A 59 9.24 -15.00 -5.84
C GLU A 59 9.39 -15.09 -7.36
N SER A 60 8.94 -16.19 -7.98
CA SER A 60 8.90 -16.35 -9.43
C SER A 60 8.07 -15.27 -10.14
N GLN A 61 7.17 -14.60 -9.40
CA GLN A 61 6.37 -13.49 -9.90
C GLN A 61 6.93 -12.10 -9.58
N ALA A 62 8.02 -11.99 -8.79
CA ALA A 62 8.50 -10.73 -8.19
C ALA A 62 9.15 -9.72 -9.16
N GLY A 63 9.52 -10.11 -10.40
CA GLY A 63 9.99 -9.16 -11.42
C GLY A 63 11.18 -8.30 -10.96
N MET A 64 11.25 -7.03 -11.40
CA MET A 64 12.34 -6.06 -11.12
C MET A 64 12.50 -5.63 -9.64
N LEU A 65 11.84 -6.29 -8.68
CA LEU A 65 11.90 -6.01 -7.24
C LEU A 65 12.82 -7.00 -6.49
N ALA A 66 13.98 -7.34 -7.06
CA ALA A 66 15.01 -8.06 -6.33
C ALA A 66 15.69 -7.13 -5.30
N VAL A 67 14.92 -6.59 -4.37
CA VAL A 67 15.44 -6.17 -3.07
C VAL A 67 15.98 -7.46 -2.45
N ARG A 68 17.28 -7.48 -2.10
CA ARG A 68 17.98 -8.70 -1.66
C ARG A 68 17.26 -9.45 -0.52
N ASN A 69 16.41 -8.75 0.23
CA ASN A 69 15.59 -9.33 1.29
C ASN A 69 14.12 -8.85 1.22
N ARG A 70 13.23 -9.70 0.69
CA ARG A 70 11.77 -9.46 0.66
C ARG A 70 11.14 -9.29 2.05
N PHE A 71 11.74 -9.90 3.07
CA PHE A 71 11.25 -9.78 4.45
C PHE A 71 11.50 -8.39 5.00
N LEU A 72 12.60 -7.75 4.60
CA LEU A 72 12.88 -6.36 4.99
C LEU A 72 11.87 -5.41 4.35
N ASP A 73 11.60 -5.54 3.04
CA ASP A 73 10.60 -4.71 2.34
C ASP A 73 9.20 -4.88 2.94
N ALA A 74 8.75 -6.12 3.13
CA ALA A 74 7.47 -6.42 3.78
C ALA A 74 7.44 -5.91 5.22
N GLY A 75 8.53 -6.09 5.97
CA GLY A 75 8.66 -5.63 7.35
C GLY A 75 8.55 -4.11 7.47
N VAL A 76 9.18 -3.36 6.57
CA VAL A 76 9.08 -1.89 6.52
C VAL A 76 7.65 -1.45 6.22
N LEU A 77 6.98 -2.08 5.24
CA LEU A 77 5.59 -1.73 4.91
C LEU A 77 4.63 -2.03 6.06
N VAL A 78 4.76 -3.18 6.72
CA VAL A 78 3.94 -3.54 7.86
C VAL A 78 4.22 -2.61 9.05
N ALA A 79 5.48 -2.36 9.38
CA ALA A 79 5.85 -1.46 10.47
C ALA A 79 5.33 -0.04 10.23
N LEU A 80 5.48 0.48 9.02
CA LEU A 80 4.97 1.80 8.64
C LEU A 80 3.45 1.85 8.75
N GLY A 81 2.74 0.87 8.18
CA GLY A 81 1.28 0.80 8.23
C GLY A 81 0.76 0.72 9.67
N VAL A 82 1.31 -0.17 10.49
CA VAL A 82 0.91 -0.29 11.91
C VAL A 82 1.16 1.02 12.67
N THR A 83 2.32 1.65 12.48
CA THR A 83 2.67 2.90 13.15
C THR A 83 1.72 4.02 12.77
N LEU A 84 1.45 4.21 11.47
CA LEU A 84 0.52 5.24 10.99
C LEU A 84 -0.91 4.99 11.47
N PHE A 85 -1.36 3.74 11.48
CA PHE A 85 -2.69 3.39 11.99
C PHE A 85 -2.83 3.71 13.47
N ALA A 86 -1.81 3.38 14.28
CA ALA A 86 -1.77 3.70 15.69
C ALA A 86 -1.85 5.22 15.92
N LEU A 87 -1.00 5.99 15.24
CA LEU A 87 -1.00 7.46 15.35
C LEU A 87 -2.33 8.08 14.94
N ALA A 88 -2.91 7.65 13.81
CA ALA A 88 -4.21 8.14 13.32
C ALA A 88 -5.39 7.68 14.19
N THR A 89 -5.17 6.77 15.14
CA THR A 89 -6.17 6.35 16.13
C THR A 89 -5.99 7.10 17.44
N ASP A 90 -4.75 7.29 17.87
CA ASP A 90 -4.39 7.84 19.17
C ASP A 90 -4.51 9.38 19.25
N ILE A 91 -4.20 10.10 18.16
CA ILE A 91 -4.28 11.57 18.15
C ILE A 91 -5.75 11.99 18.39
N PRO A 92 -6.13 12.72 19.43
CA PRO A 92 -7.53 13.09 19.63
C PRO A 92 -7.97 14.20 18.64
N GLU A 93 -9.28 14.25 18.34
CA GLU A 93 -9.85 15.41 17.66
C GLU A 93 -9.74 16.64 18.56
N GLN A 94 -9.32 17.76 18.00
CA GLN A 94 -9.25 19.01 18.76
C GLN A 94 -10.66 19.57 18.95
N PRO A 95 -11.03 20.01 20.18
CA PRO A 95 -12.31 20.69 20.38
C PRO A 95 -12.36 21.98 19.55
N GLY A 96 -13.33 22.08 18.64
CA GLY A 96 -13.60 23.31 17.88
C GLY A 96 -13.23 23.30 16.39
N ALA A 97 -12.84 22.15 15.82
CA ALA A 97 -12.93 21.90 14.38
C ALA A 97 -14.37 21.59 13.95
#